data_AF-A0A9W6QKS5-F1
#
_entry.id   AF-A0A9W6QKS5-F1
#
_cell.length_a   1.000
_cell.length_b   1.000
_cell.length_c   1.000
_cell.angle_alpha   90.00
_cell.angle_beta   90.00
_cell.angle_gamma   90.00
#
_symmetry.space_group_name_H-M   'P 1'
#
loop_
_entity.id
_entity.type
_entity.pdbx_description
1 polymer ?
#
loop_
_entity_poly.entity_id
_entity_poly.type
_entity_poly.pdbx_seq_one_letter_code
_entity_poly.pdbx_strand_id
1 'polypeptide(L)'
;MLPHFSDEFCARLADTLRVVGYDADGVVAALGDQAHAALGRGEPEPARRATTDGSALATLIRLFLVGDRVPIRQAHAALKGLDPAEAAATGLLRFDGDTARAGLDLRPYGDEDGSWWVVADLDAEQAGAPVGADHVLGIGHASLSLARATVRRPVGSLLDLGTGCGVQALHASRHADRITATDLSERCLALASATFRLNGLDVETARGSWFDPVAGRRFDQVVCNPPFVVGPPRVDYVYRDSGLAGDDASALVVRGLPGVLAPGGVGQLLASWLHRRGEDWAERVTGWLPDEGVDAWFVQRDVAEPAMYVGTWLRDAGIDPRSAEGSAKASAWLDWFDANDVVGVGFGFVTLRATGADTEVACEDLRHAFDDPLGPEAGAWLDRVAWLRANDDPARLLATAFTTPSTVVLERVAEPGAEGWSELVRRLHRTDGPGWQQETDELVTALLAGCRGQVPLGDLLALLAAAHGLPTDAVVQAALPVVVDLVTHGMLLPGDLA
;
A
#
# COMPACT_ATOMS: atom_id res chain seq x y z
N MET A 1 24.19 -16.20 -10.47
CA MET A 1 23.47 -16.67 -11.67
C MET A 1 22.10 -16.03 -11.65
N LEU A 2 21.68 -15.42 -12.76
CA LEU A 2 20.33 -14.86 -12.87
C LEU A 2 19.34 -16.02 -13.04
N PRO A 3 18.27 -16.09 -12.22
CA PRO A 3 17.23 -17.10 -12.37
C PRO A 3 16.58 -16.94 -13.75
N HIS A 4 16.46 -18.03 -14.50
CA HIS A 4 15.76 -18.02 -15.77
C HIS A 4 14.72 -19.14 -15.80
N PHE A 5 13.45 -18.75 -15.79
CA PHE A 5 12.32 -19.66 -15.85
C PHE A 5 11.72 -19.53 -17.25
N SER A 6 11.82 -20.60 -18.04
CA SER A 6 11.19 -20.67 -19.36
C SER A 6 9.68 -20.81 -19.23
N ASP A 7 8.92 -20.44 -20.27
CA ASP A 7 7.46 -20.58 -20.27
C ASP A 7 7.04 -22.04 -20.08
N GLU A 8 7.77 -22.99 -20.68
CA GLU A 8 7.49 -24.43 -20.54
C GLU A 8 7.74 -24.92 -19.11
N PHE A 9 8.83 -24.46 -18.47
CA PHE A 9 9.12 -24.78 -17.07
C PHE A 9 8.05 -24.23 -16.14
N CYS A 10 7.68 -22.95 -16.32
CA CYS A 10 6.61 -22.31 -15.55
C CYS A 10 5.27 -23.02 -15.70
N ALA A 11 4.89 -23.44 -16.92
CA ALA A 11 3.65 -24.16 -17.17
C ALA A 11 3.63 -25.52 -16.42
N ARG A 12 4.71 -26.31 -16.51
CA ARG A 12 4.81 -27.59 -15.79
C ARG A 12 4.84 -27.40 -14.27
N LEU A 13 5.52 -26.36 -13.78
CA LEU A 13 5.56 -26.02 -12.36
C LEU A 13 4.15 -25.65 -11.89
N ALA A 14 3.48 -24.70 -12.56
CA ALA A 14 2.11 -24.28 -12.22
C ALA A 14 1.14 -25.47 -12.16
N ASP A 15 1.14 -26.34 -13.18
CA ASP A 15 0.29 -27.53 -13.21
C ASP A 15 0.59 -28.48 -12.05
N THR A 16 1.86 -28.65 -11.71
CA THR A 16 2.27 -29.47 -10.56
C THR A 16 1.77 -28.86 -9.25
N LEU A 17 1.93 -27.55 -9.05
CA LEU A 17 1.47 -26.86 -7.84
C LEU A 17 -0.06 -26.97 -7.68
N ARG A 18 -0.82 -26.79 -8.76
CA ARG A 18 -2.28 -26.97 -8.76
C ARG A 18 -2.70 -28.39 -8.41
N VAL A 19 -2.07 -29.39 -9.02
CA VAL A 19 -2.39 -30.81 -8.75
C VAL A 19 -2.10 -31.18 -7.30
N VAL A 20 -1.06 -30.60 -6.71
CA VAL A 20 -0.71 -30.82 -5.30
C VAL A 20 -1.60 -30.03 -4.33
N GLY A 21 -2.29 -28.99 -4.81
CA GLY A 21 -3.03 -28.05 -3.96
C GLY A 21 -2.10 -27.12 -3.18
N TYR A 22 -0.95 -26.77 -3.77
CA TYR A 22 -0.02 -25.81 -3.17
C TYR A 22 -0.43 -24.38 -3.55
N ASP A 23 -1.55 -23.91 -3.02
CA ASP A 23 -2.05 -22.54 -3.15
C ASP A 23 -2.34 -21.96 -1.75
N ALA A 24 -2.82 -20.72 -1.64
CA ALA A 24 -3.00 -20.08 -0.33
C ALA A 24 -3.99 -20.87 0.55
N ASP A 25 -5.13 -21.27 -0.02
CA ASP A 25 -6.17 -22.02 0.68
C ASP A 25 -5.72 -23.44 1.04
N GLY A 26 -5.03 -24.13 0.13
CA GLY A 26 -4.49 -25.47 0.36
C GLY A 26 -3.44 -25.48 1.47
N VAL A 27 -2.57 -24.47 1.54
CA VAL A 27 -1.61 -24.33 2.64
C VAL A 27 -2.33 -24.09 3.97
N VAL A 28 -3.32 -23.19 4.02
CA VAL A 28 -4.11 -22.94 5.23
C VAL A 28 -4.84 -24.20 5.67
N ALA A 29 -5.47 -24.93 4.74
CA ALA A 29 -6.19 -26.16 5.05
C ALA A 29 -5.25 -27.27 5.58
N ALA A 30 -4.03 -27.37 5.06
CA ALA A 30 -3.04 -28.36 5.51
C ALA A 30 -2.43 -28.02 6.87
N LEU A 31 -2.25 -26.73 7.19
CA LEU A 31 -1.62 -26.29 8.43
C LEU A 31 -2.64 -26.08 9.57
N GLY A 32 -3.84 -25.61 9.23
CA GLY A 32 -4.78 -25.00 10.16
C GLY A 32 -4.36 -23.59 10.58
N ASP A 33 -5.34 -22.77 11.00
CA ASP A 33 -5.17 -21.34 11.27
C ASP A 33 -4.02 -21.02 12.24
N GLN A 34 -3.89 -21.81 13.32
CA GLN A 34 -2.87 -21.57 14.34
C GLN A 34 -1.45 -21.81 13.81
N ALA A 35 -1.22 -22.89 13.07
CA ALA A 35 0.11 -23.20 12.54
C ALA A 35 0.46 -22.27 11.37
N HIS A 36 -0.52 -21.91 10.54
CA HIS A 36 -0.35 -20.92 9.48
C HIS A 36 0.01 -19.54 10.07
N ALA A 37 -0.72 -19.07 11.08
CA ALA A 37 -0.42 -17.80 11.75
C ALA A 37 0.95 -17.80 12.44
N ALA A 38 1.37 -18.93 13.03
CA ALA A 38 2.70 -19.07 13.61
C ALA A 38 3.80 -19.00 12.54
N LEU A 39 3.61 -19.67 11.41
CA LEU A 39 4.54 -19.61 10.29
C LEU A 39 4.70 -18.18 9.75
N GLY A 40 3.60 -17.41 9.68
CA GLY A 40 3.64 -15.98 9.33
C GLY A 40 4.42 -15.09 10.30
N ARG A 41 4.69 -15.55 11.53
CA ARG A 41 5.56 -14.88 12.52
C ARG A 41 7.00 -15.40 12.52
N GLY A 42 7.36 -16.29 11.60
CA GLY A 42 8.67 -16.94 11.59
C GLY A 42 8.81 -18.06 12.63
N GLU A 43 7.70 -18.66 13.08
CA GLU A 43 7.72 -19.78 14.04
C GLU A 43 7.44 -21.11 13.30
N PRO A 44 8.48 -21.86 12.85
CA PRO A 44 8.29 -22.99 11.94
C PRO A 44 7.77 -24.28 12.61
N GLU A 45 7.92 -24.43 13.92
CA GLU A 45 7.63 -25.70 14.62
C GLU A 45 6.16 -26.15 14.53
N PRO A 46 5.15 -25.29 14.69
CA PRO A 46 3.76 -25.67 14.44
C PRO A 46 3.51 -26.21 13.04
N ALA A 47 4.11 -25.58 12.01
CA ALA A 47 3.99 -26.04 10.63
C ALA A 47 4.67 -27.41 10.41
N ARG A 48 5.83 -27.65 11.04
CA ARG A 48 6.53 -28.96 11.01
C ARG A 48 5.67 -30.09 11.59
N ARG A 49 4.90 -29.80 12.64
CA ARG A 49 4.00 -30.77 13.29
C ARG A 49 2.77 -31.06 12.44
N ALA A 50 2.21 -30.05 11.79
CA ALA A 50 1.08 -30.20 10.88
C ALA A 50 1.44 -30.97 9.59
N THR A 51 2.71 -30.93 9.16
CA THR A 51 3.19 -31.50 7.88
C THR A 51 3.95 -32.83 8.03
N THR A 52 3.41 -33.75 8.84
CA THR A 52 4.05 -35.06 9.11
C THR A 52 3.49 -36.22 8.29
N ASP A 53 2.44 -35.99 7.51
CA ASP A 53 1.70 -37.02 6.75
C ASP A 53 2.45 -37.55 5.51
N GLY A 54 3.56 -36.90 5.13
CA GLY A 54 4.36 -37.27 3.97
C GLY A 54 3.70 -36.99 2.63
N SER A 55 2.62 -36.20 2.60
CA SER A 55 1.96 -35.78 1.37
C SER A 55 2.88 -34.89 0.51
N ALA A 56 2.56 -34.79 -0.79
CA ALA A 56 3.26 -33.87 -1.67
C ALA A 56 3.13 -32.41 -1.17
N LEU A 57 1.94 -32.02 -0.70
CA LEU A 57 1.68 -30.69 -0.15
C LEU A 57 2.50 -30.43 1.10
N ALA A 58 2.52 -31.35 2.06
CA ALA A 58 3.39 -31.26 3.24
C ALA A 58 4.86 -31.14 2.87
N THR A 59 5.32 -31.88 1.84
CA THR A 59 6.69 -31.79 1.34
C THR A 59 7.00 -30.40 0.77
N LEU A 60 6.10 -29.82 -0.03
CA LEU A 60 6.28 -28.47 -0.59
C LEU A 60 6.24 -27.38 0.48
N ILE A 61 5.34 -27.48 1.46
CA ILE A 61 5.28 -26.55 2.61
C ILE A 61 6.61 -26.60 3.38
N ARG A 62 7.12 -27.80 3.67
CA ARG A 62 8.39 -27.96 4.37
C ARG A 62 9.55 -27.39 3.56
N LEU A 63 9.60 -27.70 2.27
CA LEU A 63 10.68 -27.28 1.39
C LEU A 63 10.74 -25.76 1.19
N PHE A 64 9.61 -25.13 0.85
CA PHE A 64 9.58 -23.72 0.43
C PHE A 64 9.18 -22.74 1.53
N LEU A 65 8.25 -23.10 2.43
CA LEU A 65 7.77 -22.16 3.46
C LEU A 65 8.51 -22.31 4.79
N VAL A 66 8.82 -23.54 5.19
CA VAL A 66 9.55 -23.82 6.44
C VAL A 66 11.08 -23.73 6.25
N GLY A 67 11.57 -23.87 5.01
CA GLY A 67 13.01 -23.87 4.71
C GLY A 67 13.73 -25.18 5.05
N ASP A 68 13.01 -26.29 5.11
CA ASP A 68 13.57 -27.60 5.44
C ASP A 68 14.39 -28.22 4.32
N ARG A 69 15.36 -29.03 4.75
CA ARG A 69 16.02 -29.99 3.87
C ARG A 69 15.16 -31.23 3.79
N VAL A 70 14.77 -31.63 2.59
CA VAL A 70 13.96 -32.84 2.36
C VAL A 70 14.75 -33.85 1.51
N PRO A 71 14.55 -35.16 1.66
CA PRO A 71 15.15 -36.14 0.76
C PRO A 71 14.84 -35.86 -0.71
N ILE A 72 15.83 -35.98 -1.60
CA ILE A 72 15.66 -35.71 -3.05
C ILE A 72 14.49 -36.51 -3.65
N ARG A 73 14.27 -37.74 -3.19
CA ARG A 73 13.16 -38.59 -3.65
C ARG A 73 11.79 -37.98 -3.31
N GLN A 74 11.66 -37.34 -2.14
CA GLN A 74 10.42 -36.68 -1.73
C GLN A 74 10.23 -35.39 -2.51
N ALA A 75 11.27 -34.56 -2.66
CA ALA A 75 11.19 -33.34 -3.48
C ALA A 75 10.80 -33.67 -4.93
N HIS A 76 11.43 -34.67 -5.56
CA HIS A 76 11.10 -35.10 -6.91
C HIS A 76 9.69 -35.69 -7.03
N ALA A 77 9.21 -36.43 -6.02
CA ALA A 77 7.84 -36.93 -6.02
C ALA A 77 6.80 -35.81 -5.89
N ALA A 78 7.08 -34.78 -5.09
CA ALA A 78 6.21 -33.61 -4.93
C ALA A 78 6.25 -32.68 -6.15
N LEU A 79 7.40 -32.61 -6.85
CA LEU A 79 7.62 -31.83 -8.06
C LEU A 79 7.68 -32.71 -9.32
N LYS A 80 6.82 -33.73 -9.41
CA LYS A 80 6.90 -34.79 -10.43
C LYS A 80 6.88 -34.29 -11.87
N GLY A 81 6.31 -33.12 -12.15
CA GLY A 81 6.29 -32.50 -13.48
C GLY A 81 7.61 -31.86 -13.91
N LEU A 82 8.63 -31.82 -13.03
CA LEU A 82 9.88 -31.11 -13.26
C LEU A 82 11.08 -32.06 -13.26
N ASP A 83 12.04 -31.79 -14.15
CA ASP A 83 13.37 -32.40 -14.07
C ASP A 83 14.14 -31.75 -12.90
N PRO A 84 14.63 -32.54 -11.91
CA PRO A 84 15.46 -32.01 -10.83
C PRO A 84 16.66 -31.19 -11.32
N ALA A 85 17.32 -31.58 -12.42
CA ALA A 85 18.47 -30.85 -12.94
C ALA A 85 18.06 -29.46 -13.47
N GLU A 86 16.90 -29.37 -14.11
CA GLU A 86 16.32 -28.13 -14.59
C GLU A 86 15.92 -27.22 -13.41
N ALA A 87 15.26 -27.77 -12.38
CA ALA A 87 14.91 -27.02 -11.16
C ALA A 87 16.14 -26.49 -10.40
N ALA A 88 17.28 -27.19 -10.46
CA ALA A 88 18.55 -26.66 -9.96
C ALA A 88 19.13 -25.56 -10.87
N ALA A 89 19.03 -25.73 -12.19
CA ALA A 89 19.54 -24.75 -13.15
C ALA A 89 18.79 -23.41 -13.08
N THR A 90 17.49 -23.42 -12.78
CA THR A 90 16.71 -22.19 -12.53
C THR A 90 17.06 -21.52 -11.20
N GLY A 91 17.71 -22.26 -10.29
CA GLY A 91 17.99 -21.83 -8.91
C GLY A 91 16.85 -22.08 -7.94
N LEU A 92 15.71 -22.64 -8.38
CA LEU A 92 14.57 -22.94 -7.52
C LEU A 92 14.95 -23.94 -6.40
N LEU A 93 15.77 -24.94 -6.73
CA LEU A 93 16.26 -25.94 -5.78
C LEU A 93 17.78 -25.94 -5.68
N ARG A 94 18.29 -26.29 -4.50
CA ARG A 94 19.69 -26.63 -4.27
C ARG A 94 19.79 -28.04 -3.73
N PHE A 95 20.66 -28.85 -4.33
CA PHE A 95 20.94 -30.21 -3.89
C PHE A 95 22.23 -30.26 -3.08
N ASP A 96 22.22 -31.05 -2.01
CA ASP A 96 23.36 -31.29 -1.15
C ASP A 96 23.30 -32.73 -0.63
N GLY A 97 24.22 -33.56 -1.14
CA GLY A 97 24.17 -35.00 -0.93
C GLY A 97 22.87 -35.60 -1.46
N ASP A 98 22.12 -36.23 -0.56
CA ASP A 98 20.84 -36.89 -0.81
C ASP A 98 19.62 -36.02 -0.44
N THR A 99 19.85 -34.75 -0.08
CA THR A 99 18.81 -33.78 0.28
C THR A 99 18.67 -32.65 -0.74
N ALA A 100 17.45 -32.14 -0.87
CA ALA A 100 17.10 -30.92 -1.57
C ALA A 100 16.69 -29.85 -0.55
N ARG A 101 16.97 -28.59 -0.84
CA ARG A 101 16.45 -27.41 -0.14
C ARG A 101 16.01 -26.36 -1.16
N ALA A 102 15.16 -25.43 -0.74
CA ALA A 102 14.82 -24.28 -1.57
C ALA A 102 16.08 -23.45 -1.88
N GLY A 103 16.17 -22.96 -3.11
CA GLY A 103 17.16 -21.97 -3.54
C GLY A 103 16.57 -20.58 -3.77
N LEU A 104 15.24 -20.50 -3.91
CA LEU A 104 14.39 -19.32 -4.04
C LEU A 104 13.14 -19.52 -3.18
N ASP A 105 12.54 -18.44 -2.70
CA ASP A 105 11.21 -18.49 -2.10
C ASP A 105 10.18 -18.68 -3.23
N LEU A 106 9.33 -19.70 -3.11
CA LEU A 106 8.20 -19.96 -3.97
C LEU A 106 6.96 -19.95 -3.09
N ARG A 107 6.29 -18.80 -3.02
CA ARG A 107 5.28 -18.54 -2.01
C ARG A 107 3.88 -18.51 -2.62
N PRO A 108 2.94 -19.35 -2.15
CA PRO A 108 1.53 -19.16 -2.41
C PRO A 108 1.05 -17.85 -1.78
N TYR A 109 0.31 -17.08 -2.55
CA TYR A 109 -0.18 -15.78 -2.15
C TYR A 109 -1.57 -15.56 -2.72
N GLY A 110 -2.54 -15.15 -1.92
CA GLY A 110 -3.89 -14.94 -2.39
C GLY A 110 -4.66 -13.94 -1.55
N ASP A 111 -5.81 -13.56 -2.08
CA ASP A 111 -6.86 -12.78 -1.43
C ASP A 111 -8.21 -13.44 -1.75
N GLU A 112 -9.31 -12.71 -1.51
CA GLU A 112 -10.66 -13.25 -1.64
C GLU A 112 -11.04 -13.70 -3.07
N ASP A 113 -10.39 -13.18 -4.13
CA ASP A 113 -10.71 -13.58 -5.50
C ASP A 113 -9.77 -14.64 -6.08
N GLY A 114 -8.79 -15.12 -5.29
CA GLY A 114 -7.97 -16.27 -5.67
C GLY A 114 -6.50 -16.17 -5.30
N SER A 115 -5.73 -17.12 -5.80
CA SER A 115 -4.32 -17.33 -5.47
C SER A 115 -3.39 -17.17 -6.68
N TRP A 116 -2.17 -16.77 -6.38
CA TRP A 116 -1.00 -16.70 -7.22
C TRP A 116 0.19 -17.37 -6.55
N TRP A 117 1.28 -17.54 -7.30
CA TRP A 117 2.59 -17.90 -6.77
C TRP A 117 3.60 -16.79 -7.01
N VAL A 118 4.33 -16.37 -5.98
CA VAL A 118 5.39 -15.38 -6.10
C VAL A 118 6.75 -16.05 -5.94
N VAL A 119 7.68 -15.70 -6.82
CA VAL A 119 9.09 -16.12 -6.74
C VAL A 119 9.94 -14.96 -6.27
N ALA A 120 10.73 -15.18 -5.22
CA ALA A 120 11.63 -14.19 -4.65
C ALA A 120 12.92 -14.83 -4.10
N ASP A 121 13.85 -14.03 -3.60
CA ASP A 121 14.97 -14.57 -2.84
C ASP A 121 14.53 -15.03 -1.45
N LEU A 122 15.23 -16.04 -0.92
CA LEU A 122 15.05 -16.48 0.47
C LEU A 122 15.51 -15.39 1.43
N ASP A 123 14.77 -15.19 2.52
CA ASP A 123 15.19 -14.30 3.60
C ASP A 123 16.46 -14.81 4.32
N ALA A 124 17.05 -13.96 5.17
CA ALA A 124 18.30 -14.30 5.86
C ALA A 124 18.18 -15.53 6.78
N GLU A 125 17.00 -15.75 7.37
CA GLU A 125 16.74 -16.87 8.28
C GLU A 125 16.69 -18.19 7.51
N GLN A 126 15.88 -18.24 6.44
CA GLN A 126 15.76 -19.38 5.54
C GLN A 126 17.07 -19.67 4.80
N ALA A 127 17.81 -18.63 4.39
CA ALA A 127 19.10 -18.78 3.75
C ALA A 127 20.21 -19.23 4.72
N GLY A 128 20.04 -18.98 6.03
CA GLY A 128 21.04 -19.23 7.07
C GLY A 128 22.29 -18.33 6.95
N ALA A 129 22.17 -17.21 6.24
CA ALA A 129 23.26 -16.27 5.96
C ALA A 129 22.69 -14.86 5.69
N PRO A 130 23.46 -13.78 5.92
CA PRO A 130 23.05 -12.43 5.55
C PRO A 130 22.69 -12.33 4.07
N VAL A 131 21.64 -11.55 3.76
CA VAL A 131 21.22 -11.30 2.37
C VAL A 131 22.23 -10.42 1.62
N GLY A 132 22.37 -10.67 0.32
CA GLY A 132 23.25 -9.90 -0.56
C GLY A 132 22.68 -8.53 -0.95
N ALA A 133 23.51 -7.66 -1.53
CA ALA A 133 23.10 -6.33 -1.97
C ALA A 133 22.09 -6.35 -3.14
N ASP A 134 22.04 -7.45 -3.91
CA ASP A 134 21.11 -7.69 -5.01
C ASP A 134 19.86 -8.49 -4.60
N HIS A 135 19.64 -8.71 -3.28
CA HIS A 135 18.51 -9.47 -2.76
C HIS A 135 17.16 -8.89 -3.19
N VAL A 136 16.28 -9.75 -3.72
CA VAL A 136 14.92 -9.39 -4.10
C VAL A 136 13.95 -9.84 -3.02
N LEU A 137 13.39 -8.86 -2.31
CA LEU A 137 12.37 -9.11 -1.29
C LEU A 137 11.12 -9.77 -1.87
N GLY A 138 10.60 -10.76 -1.15
CA GLY A 138 9.27 -11.31 -1.37
C GLY A 138 8.15 -10.37 -0.93
N ILE A 139 7.02 -10.97 -0.55
CA ILE A 139 5.83 -10.21 -0.14
C ILE A 139 5.99 -9.75 1.32
N GLY A 140 6.26 -8.46 1.51
CA GLY A 140 6.35 -7.83 2.82
C GLY A 140 5.14 -6.96 3.18
N HIS A 141 5.12 -6.45 4.40
CA HIS A 141 4.07 -5.54 4.90
C HIS A 141 3.86 -4.30 4.02
N ALA A 142 4.96 -3.71 3.51
CA ALA A 142 4.88 -2.57 2.60
C ALA A 142 4.08 -2.91 1.33
N SER A 143 4.45 -3.98 0.63
CA SER A 143 3.75 -4.44 -0.58
C SER A 143 2.26 -4.72 -0.33
N LEU A 144 1.92 -5.35 0.79
CA LEU A 144 0.53 -5.60 1.17
C LEU A 144 -0.24 -4.31 1.48
N SER A 145 0.39 -3.38 2.20
CA SER A 145 -0.25 -2.09 2.51
C SER A 145 -0.54 -1.28 1.24
N LEU A 146 0.38 -1.27 0.26
CA LEU A 146 0.13 -0.63 -1.03
C LEU A 146 -0.99 -1.33 -1.81
N ALA A 147 -1.00 -2.66 -1.83
CA ALA A 147 -2.04 -3.43 -2.52
C ALA A 147 -3.44 -3.18 -1.94
N ARG A 148 -3.53 -2.91 -0.63
CA ARG A 148 -4.78 -2.52 0.07
C ARG A 148 -5.14 -1.05 -0.14
N ALA A 149 -4.17 -0.18 -0.40
CA ALA A 149 -4.38 1.23 -0.68
C ALA A 149 -4.62 1.54 -2.17
N THR A 150 -4.41 0.57 -3.05
CA THR A 150 -4.55 0.74 -4.50
C THR A 150 -6.01 0.68 -4.94
N VAL A 151 -6.44 1.64 -5.76
CA VAL A 151 -7.75 1.67 -6.43
C VAL A 151 -7.78 0.55 -7.47
N ARG A 152 -8.83 -0.30 -7.44
CA ARG A 152 -8.95 -1.46 -8.36
C ARG A 152 -10.10 -1.29 -9.37
N ARG A 153 -10.25 -0.09 -9.94
CA ARG A 153 -11.22 0.19 -11.02
C ARG A 153 -10.65 -0.28 -12.36
N PRO A 154 -11.47 -0.72 -13.33
CA PRO A 154 -10.99 -1.10 -14.65
C PRO A 154 -10.18 0.00 -15.34
N VAL A 155 -9.01 -0.33 -15.87
CA VAL A 155 -8.09 0.60 -16.57
C VAL A 155 -7.47 -0.05 -17.80
N GLY A 156 -7.17 0.75 -18.84
CA GLY A 156 -6.61 0.25 -20.10
C GLY A 156 -5.09 0.01 -20.07
N SER A 157 -4.39 0.60 -19.11
CA SER A 157 -2.93 0.49 -18.96
C SER A 157 -2.47 0.81 -17.54
N LEU A 158 -1.62 -0.06 -16.98
CA LEU A 158 -0.98 0.13 -15.68
C LEU A 158 0.54 0.03 -15.77
N LEU A 159 1.23 0.91 -15.05
CA LEU A 159 2.66 0.85 -14.80
C LEU A 159 2.94 0.42 -13.35
N ASP A 160 3.67 -0.67 -13.17
CA ASP A 160 4.29 -1.06 -11.90
C ASP A 160 5.76 -0.57 -11.88
N LEU A 161 5.99 0.53 -11.16
CA LEU A 161 7.28 1.21 -11.08
C LEU A 161 8.09 0.69 -9.88
N GLY A 162 9.21 0.02 -10.16
CA GLY A 162 9.99 -0.69 -9.13
C GLY A 162 9.34 -2.01 -8.75
N THR A 163 9.09 -2.87 -9.74
CA THR A 163 8.23 -4.07 -9.60
C THR A 163 8.73 -5.09 -8.58
N GLY A 164 10.04 -5.15 -8.30
CA GLY A 164 10.60 -6.11 -7.35
C GLY A 164 10.27 -7.56 -7.73
N CYS A 165 9.47 -8.25 -6.90
CA CYS A 165 8.98 -9.61 -7.17
C CYS A 165 7.70 -9.69 -8.02
N GLY A 166 7.11 -8.55 -8.40
CA GLY A 166 5.94 -8.48 -9.29
C GLY A 166 4.57 -8.44 -8.59
N VAL A 167 4.52 -8.31 -7.27
CA VAL A 167 3.28 -8.46 -6.50
C VAL A 167 2.21 -7.40 -6.84
N GLN A 168 2.59 -6.16 -7.15
CA GLN A 168 1.60 -5.14 -7.54
C GLN A 168 1.02 -5.43 -8.93
N ALA A 169 1.85 -5.86 -9.87
CA ALA A 169 1.41 -6.34 -11.18
C ALA A 169 0.46 -7.56 -11.10
N LEU A 170 0.61 -8.45 -10.11
CA LEU A 170 -0.35 -9.54 -9.88
C LEU A 170 -1.74 -9.00 -9.54
N HIS A 171 -1.84 -8.06 -8.59
CA HIS A 171 -3.12 -7.43 -8.25
C HIS A 171 -3.71 -6.67 -9.44
N ALA A 172 -2.86 -5.94 -10.17
CA ALA A 172 -3.24 -5.22 -11.38
C ALA A 172 -3.85 -6.12 -12.47
N SER A 173 -3.46 -7.39 -12.56
CA SER A 173 -3.93 -8.29 -13.61
C SER A 173 -5.43 -8.57 -13.59
N ARG A 174 -6.13 -8.18 -12.52
CA ARG A 174 -7.58 -8.34 -12.38
C ARG A 174 -8.37 -7.12 -12.86
N HIS A 175 -7.73 -5.96 -13.00
CA HIS A 175 -8.41 -4.71 -13.36
C HIS A 175 -7.70 -3.90 -14.45
N ALA A 176 -6.51 -4.29 -14.89
CA ALA A 176 -5.77 -3.63 -15.97
C ALA A 176 -5.70 -4.50 -17.23
N ASP A 177 -6.00 -3.92 -18.40
CA ASP A 177 -5.91 -4.63 -19.68
C ASP A 177 -4.47 -4.91 -20.11
N ARG A 178 -3.54 -4.01 -19.76
CA ARG A 178 -2.11 -4.09 -20.11
C ARG A 178 -1.27 -3.62 -18.95
N ILE A 179 -0.20 -4.37 -18.66
CA ILE A 179 0.70 -4.09 -17.55
C ILE A 179 2.12 -3.95 -18.08
N THR A 180 2.79 -2.88 -17.66
CA THR A 180 4.23 -2.68 -17.83
C THR A 180 4.87 -2.66 -16.45
N ALA A 181 5.87 -3.50 -16.23
CA ALA A 181 6.62 -3.60 -14.99
C ALA A 181 8.07 -3.15 -15.22
N THR A 182 8.57 -2.24 -14.39
CA THR A 182 9.91 -1.69 -14.53
C THR A 182 10.73 -1.84 -13.27
N ASP A 183 12.04 -2.05 -13.44
CA ASP A 183 12.99 -2.10 -12.33
C ASP A 183 14.40 -1.74 -12.81
N LEU A 184 15.23 -1.22 -11.92
CA LEU A 184 16.64 -0.98 -12.19
C LEU A 184 17.44 -2.30 -12.20
N SER A 185 17.02 -3.24 -11.35
CA SER A 185 17.68 -4.52 -11.11
C SER A 185 17.26 -5.57 -12.13
N GLU A 186 18.25 -6.13 -12.83
CA GLU A 186 18.04 -7.26 -13.73
C GLU A 186 17.55 -8.51 -13.00
N ARG A 187 17.95 -8.67 -11.72
CA ARG A 187 17.50 -9.79 -10.89
C ARG A 187 16.03 -9.64 -10.51
N CYS A 188 15.58 -8.43 -10.16
CA CYS A 188 14.16 -8.16 -9.91
C CYS A 188 13.33 -8.52 -11.13
N LEU A 189 13.70 -8.02 -12.32
CA LEU A 189 12.97 -8.33 -13.55
C LEU A 189 12.96 -9.83 -13.89
N ALA A 190 14.06 -10.54 -13.61
CA ALA A 190 14.14 -11.99 -13.84
C ALA A 190 13.17 -12.77 -12.92
N LEU A 191 13.11 -12.41 -11.64
CA LEU A 191 12.20 -13.04 -10.67
C LEU A 191 10.74 -12.62 -10.88
N ALA A 192 10.47 -11.34 -11.15
CA ALA A 192 9.14 -10.86 -11.53
C ALA A 192 8.64 -11.56 -12.80
N SER A 193 9.50 -11.72 -13.82
CA SER A 193 9.14 -12.49 -15.03
C SER A 193 8.81 -13.95 -14.72
N ALA A 194 9.53 -14.58 -13.78
CA ALA A 194 9.22 -15.93 -13.32
C ALA A 194 7.84 -15.97 -12.63
N THR A 195 7.56 -15.00 -11.74
CA THR A 195 6.25 -14.80 -11.12
C THR A 195 5.15 -14.65 -12.19
N PHE A 196 5.32 -13.77 -13.18
CA PHE A 196 4.30 -13.53 -14.21
C PHE A 196 4.03 -14.78 -15.05
N ARG A 197 5.08 -15.43 -15.57
CA ARG A 197 4.95 -16.67 -16.35
C ARG A 197 4.31 -17.80 -15.56
N LEU A 198 4.68 -17.96 -14.29
CA LEU A 198 4.12 -18.99 -13.42
C LEU A 198 2.61 -18.81 -13.20
N ASN A 199 2.13 -17.57 -13.25
CA ASN A 199 0.72 -17.23 -13.13
C ASN A 199 0.02 -17.02 -14.48
N GLY A 200 0.70 -17.26 -15.60
CA GLY A 200 0.13 -17.12 -16.95
C GLY A 200 -0.20 -15.68 -17.35
N LEU A 201 0.52 -14.70 -16.80
CA LEU A 201 0.31 -13.28 -17.06
C LEU A 201 1.23 -12.76 -18.16
N ASP A 202 0.67 -11.97 -19.07
CA ASP A 202 1.42 -11.24 -20.09
C ASP A 202 1.73 -9.82 -19.56
N VAL A 203 2.98 -9.63 -19.14
CA VAL A 203 3.48 -8.37 -18.55
C VAL A 203 4.72 -7.94 -19.30
N GLU A 204 4.69 -6.72 -19.84
CA GLU A 204 5.86 -6.11 -20.45
C GLU A 204 6.87 -5.75 -19.37
N THR A 205 8.11 -6.26 -19.45
CA THR A 205 9.18 -5.89 -18.52
C THR A 205 10.19 -4.97 -19.18
N ALA A 206 10.60 -3.90 -18.49
CA ALA A 206 11.61 -2.97 -18.99
C ALA A 206 12.60 -2.56 -17.90
N ARG A 207 13.89 -2.62 -18.22
CA ARG A 207 14.98 -2.24 -17.30
C ARG A 207 15.34 -0.77 -17.44
N GLY A 208 15.44 -0.08 -16.32
CA GLY A 208 16.08 1.24 -16.25
C GLY A 208 15.74 1.99 -14.97
N SER A 209 16.18 3.23 -14.90
CA SER A 209 16.02 4.06 -13.72
C SER A 209 14.70 4.81 -13.77
N TRP A 210 13.92 4.73 -12.70
CA TRP A 210 12.69 5.51 -12.53
C TRP A 210 11.79 5.46 -13.79
N PHE A 211 11.49 6.60 -14.38
CA PHE A 211 10.60 6.72 -15.54
C PHE A 211 11.32 6.57 -16.90
N ASP A 212 12.64 6.43 -16.93
CA ASP A 212 13.42 6.35 -18.19
C ASP A 212 12.91 5.27 -19.16
N PRO A 213 12.57 4.03 -18.72
CA PRO A 213 12.12 2.98 -19.64
C PRO A 213 10.78 3.26 -20.31
N VAL A 214 10.02 4.20 -19.75
CA VAL A 214 8.67 4.55 -20.21
C VAL A 214 8.57 5.99 -20.68
N ALA A 215 9.71 6.63 -20.97
CA ALA A 215 9.75 8.00 -21.46
C ALA A 215 8.81 8.20 -22.67
N GLY A 216 7.96 9.21 -22.59
CA GLY A 216 6.98 9.55 -23.63
C GLY A 216 5.71 8.68 -23.63
N ARG A 217 5.60 7.66 -22.77
CA ARG A 217 4.36 6.89 -22.58
C ARG A 217 3.46 7.57 -21.55
N ARG A 218 2.19 7.16 -21.55
CA ARG A 218 1.17 7.56 -20.58
C ARG A 218 0.39 6.33 -20.14
N PHE A 219 -0.01 6.29 -18.87
CA PHE A 219 -0.72 5.18 -18.25
C PHE A 219 -1.97 5.68 -17.53
N ASP A 220 -3.02 4.86 -17.54
CA ASP A 220 -4.26 5.15 -16.82
C ASP A 220 -4.08 4.95 -15.31
N GLN A 221 -3.17 4.06 -14.91
CA GLN A 221 -2.78 3.88 -13.52
C GLN A 221 -1.26 3.67 -13.37
N VAL A 222 -0.67 4.23 -12.31
CA VAL A 222 0.72 3.95 -11.91
C VAL A 222 0.71 3.51 -10.45
N VAL A 223 1.40 2.41 -10.14
CA VAL A 223 1.64 1.96 -8.77
C VAL A 223 3.13 1.91 -8.50
N CYS A 224 3.56 2.35 -7.32
CA CYS A 224 4.98 2.38 -6.98
C CYS A 224 5.20 2.10 -5.49
N ASN A 225 6.07 1.14 -5.20
CA ASN A 225 6.66 0.98 -3.88
C ASN A 225 8.16 1.35 -3.98
N PRO A 226 8.51 2.65 -3.97
CA PRO A 226 9.88 3.07 -4.21
C PRO A 226 10.79 2.67 -3.04
N PRO A 227 12.12 2.62 -3.23
CA PRO A 227 13.08 2.50 -2.14
C PRO A 227 13.05 3.78 -1.27
N PHE A 228 12.06 3.88 -0.38
CA PHE A 228 11.72 5.10 0.38
C PHE A 228 12.48 5.22 1.71
N VAL A 229 13.60 4.52 1.91
CA VAL A 229 14.42 4.72 3.11
C VAL A 229 15.07 6.10 3.06
N VAL A 230 14.87 6.85 4.12
CA VAL A 230 15.25 8.25 4.31
C VAL A 230 16.55 8.31 5.10
N GLY A 231 17.60 8.82 4.47
CA GLY A 231 18.89 8.90 5.12
C GLY A 231 19.95 9.63 4.31
N PRO A 232 21.22 9.54 4.72
CA PRO A 232 22.32 10.08 3.94
C PRO A 232 22.35 9.44 2.53
N PRO A 233 22.80 10.18 1.49
CA PRO A 233 22.80 9.69 0.10
C PRO A 233 23.82 8.56 -0.08
N ARG A 234 23.39 7.32 0.19
CA ARG A 234 24.18 6.09 0.11
C ARG A 234 23.31 4.97 -0.40
N VAL A 235 23.93 3.98 -1.03
CA VAL A 235 23.28 2.73 -1.44
C VAL A 235 24.05 1.59 -0.79
N ASP A 236 23.56 1.11 0.35
CA ASP A 236 24.07 -0.10 0.98
C ASP A 236 23.24 -1.32 0.51
N TYR A 237 21.93 -1.14 0.28
CA TYR A 237 20.98 -2.17 -0.14
C TYR A 237 20.03 -1.65 -1.24
N VAL A 238 20.09 -2.25 -2.44
CA VAL A 238 19.34 -1.77 -3.63
C VAL A 238 17.82 -1.79 -3.45
N TYR A 239 17.28 -2.72 -2.66
CA TYR A 239 15.84 -2.87 -2.48
C TYR A 239 15.19 -1.76 -1.63
N ARG A 240 15.97 -0.94 -0.91
CA ARG A 240 15.44 0.04 0.04
C ARG A 240 16.16 1.40 0.01
N ASP A 241 17.44 1.43 -0.38
CA ASP A 241 18.23 2.65 -0.46
C ASP A 241 18.17 3.22 -1.88
N SER A 242 17.59 4.40 -2.03
CA SER A 242 17.49 5.09 -3.32
C SER A 242 18.81 5.72 -3.80
N GLY A 243 19.77 5.92 -2.89
CA GLY A 243 20.97 6.73 -3.12
C GLY A 243 20.73 8.24 -3.11
N LEU A 244 19.47 8.67 -2.97
CA LEU A 244 19.08 10.07 -2.81
C LEU A 244 19.08 10.46 -1.33
N ALA A 245 19.20 11.76 -1.05
CA ALA A 245 19.25 12.25 0.31
C ALA A 245 17.83 12.41 0.87
N GLY A 246 17.61 11.98 2.11
CA GLY A 246 16.35 12.19 2.80
C GLY A 246 15.14 11.60 2.04
N ASP A 247 14.13 12.42 1.81
CA ASP A 247 12.86 12.07 1.17
C ASP A 247 12.82 12.39 -0.34
N ASP A 248 13.98 12.66 -0.95
CA ASP A 248 14.10 13.02 -2.36
C ASP A 248 13.62 11.89 -3.31
N ALA A 249 13.67 10.63 -2.88
CA ALA A 249 13.12 9.51 -3.67
C ALA A 249 11.60 9.58 -3.79
N SER A 250 10.90 9.82 -2.68
CA SER A 250 9.46 10.04 -2.68
C SER A 250 9.10 11.30 -3.46
N ALA A 251 9.85 12.40 -3.25
CA ALA A 251 9.64 13.64 -4.00
C ALA A 251 9.85 13.45 -5.51
N LEU A 252 10.86 12.67 -5.94
CA LEU A 252 11.14 12.38 -7.35
C LEU A 252 9.97 11.65 -8.01
N VAL A 253 9.45 10.61 -7.36
CA VAL A 253 8.31 9.85 -7.91
C VAL A 253 7.07 10.74 -7.98
N VAL A 254 6.74 11.46 -6.90
CA VAL A 254 5.60 12.38 -6.85
C VAL A 254 5.68 13.44 -7.94
N ARG A 255 6.85 14.07 -8.13
CA ARG A 255 7.09 15.07 -9.20
C ARG A 255 6.99 14.47 -10.61
N GLY A 256 7.39 13.23 -10.78
CA GLY A 256 7.43 12.56 -12.09
C GLY A 256 6.08 12.01 -12.53
N LEU A 257 5.20 11.64 -11.59
CA LEU A 257 3.91 11.00 -11.86
C LEU A 257 3.04 11.77 -12.88
N PRO A 258 2.82 13.10 -12.77
CA PRO A 258 2.00 13.83 -13.74
C PRO A 258 2.51 13.71 -15.17
N GLY A 259 3.82 13.55 -15.34
CA GLY A 259 4.47 13.37 -16.64
C GLY A 259 4.22 12.01 -17.31
N VAL A 260 3.71 11.01 -16.58
CA VAL A 260 3.44 9.66 -17.10
C VAL A 260 1.98 9.22 -16.94
N LEU A 261 1.12 10.04 -16.32
CA LEU A 261 -0.31 9.76 -16.21
C LEU A 261 -1.08 10.26 -17.44
N ALA A 262 -1.96 9.42 -17.97
CA ALA A 262 -2.98 9.84 -18.93
C ALA A 262 -3.93 10.86 -18.28
N PRO A 263 -4.67 11.69 -19.04
CA PRO A 263 -5.69 12.57 -18.47
C PRO A 263 -6.70 11.79 -17.61
N GLY A 264 -6.88 12.19 -16.35
CA GLY A 264 -7.71 11.45 -15.38
C GLY A 264 -7.07 10.20 -14.79
N GLY A 265 -5.85 9.84 -15.22
CA GLY A 265 -5.11 8.70 -14.71
C GLY A 265 -4.66 8.88 -13.26
N VAL A 266 -4.52 7.77 -12.55
CA VAL A 266 -4.26 7.75 -11.10
C VAL A 266 -2.88 7.16 -10.77
N GLY A 267 -2.06 7.88 -10.03
CA GLY A 267 -0.79 7.40 -9.46
C GLY A 267 -0.94 7.09 -7.98
N GLN A 268 -0.44 5.94 -7.52
CA GLN A 268 -0.49 5.54 -6.12
C GLN A 268 0.85 4.98 -5.65
N LEU A 269 1.32 5.46 -4.51
CA LEU A 269 2.61 5.02 -3.97
C LEU A 269 2.64 4.99 -2.45
N LEU A 270 3.59 4.21 -1.94
CA LEU A 270 4.13 4.43 -0.61
C LEU A 270 5.17 5.54 -0.65
N ALA A 271 5.14 6.40 0.35
CA ALA A 271 6.10 7.47 0.50
C ALA A 271 6.50 7.64 1.96
N SER A 272 7.68 8.25 2.13
CA SER A 272 8.17 8.73 3.41
C SER A 272 8.59 10.19 3.25
N TRP A 273 8.48 10.94 4.33
CA TRP A 273 8.86 12.36 4.35
C TRP A 273 9.48 12.76 5.67
N LEU A 274 10.37 13.75 5.61
CA LEU A 274 11.02 14.29 6.78
C LEU A 274 10.07 15.22 7.54
N HIS A 275 9.97 15.02 8.85
CA HIS A 275 9.48 16.04 9.77
C HIS A 275 10.69 16.82 10.25
N ARG A 276 10.74 18.12 9.95
CA ARG A 276 11.84 19.00 10.34
C ARG A 276 11.39 20.00 11.38
N ARG A 277 12.30 20.39 12.26
CA ARG A 277 12.03 21.38 13.30
C ARG A 277 11.61 22.71 12.66
N GLY A 278 10.39 23.14 12.96
CA GLY A 278 9.86 24.42 12.48
C GLY A 278 9.31 24.41 11.06
N GLU A 279 9.21 23.24 10.41
CA GLU A 279 8.50 23.05 9.14
C GLU A 279 7.18 22.29 9.41
N ASP A 280 6.11 22.65 8.69
CA ASP A 280 4.95 21.79 8.57
C ASP A 280 5.21 20.72 7.49
N TRP A 281 4.94 19.45 7.82
CA TRP A 281 5.15 18.36 6.89
C TRP A 281 4.18 18.45 5.70
N ALA A 282 2.97 18.98 5.91
CA ALA A 282 1.97 19.15 4.86
C ALA A 282 2.45 20.16 3.80
N GLU A 283 2.98 21.30 4.22
CA GLU A 283 3.61 22.29 3.33
C GLU A 283 4.79 21.69 2.56
N ARG A 284 5.62 20.89 3.24
CA ARG A 284 6.78 20.22 2.62
C ARG A 284 6.40 19.30 1.47
N VAL A 285 5.44 18.39 1.69
CA VAL A 285 5.02 17.43 0.65
C VAL A 285 4.18 18.10 -0.45
N THR A 286 3.43 19.15 -0.11
CA THR A 286 2.75 20.00 -1.10
C THR A 286 3.75 20.64 -2.05
N GLY A 287 4.92 21.07 -1.55
CA GLY A 287 6.02 21.60 -2.38
C GLY A 287 6.67 20.59 -3.34
N TRP A 288 6.23 19.34 -3.37
CA TRP A 288 6.63 18.38 -4.39
C TRP A 288 5.73 18.45 -5.64
N LEU A 289 4.56 19.05 -5.54
CA LEU A 289 3.57 19.09 -6.60
C LEU A 289 3.76 20.31 -7.50
N PRO A 290 3.30 20.24 -8.77
CA PRO A 290 3.13 21.44 -9.59
C PRO A 290 1.97 22.30 -9.07
N ASP A 291 1.96 23.59 -9.41
CA ASP A 291 0.88 24.52 -9.06
C ASP A 291 -0.47 24.16 -9.72
N GLU A 292 -0.43 23.47 -10.86
CA GLU A 292 -1.59 23.07 -11.64
C GLU A 292 -1.49 21.60 -12.07
N GLY A 293 -2.65 20.97 -12.25
CA GLY A 293 -2.81 19.73 -13.00
C GLY A 293 -2.87 18.45 -12.18
N VAL A 294 -2.98 18.52 -10.84
CA VAL A 294 -3.09 17.33 -9.99
C VAL A 294 -4.09 17.45 -8.85
N ASP A 295 -4.84 16.38 -8.61
CA ASP A 295 -5.48 16.14 -7.31
C ASP A 295 -4.56 15.24 -6.50
N ALA A 296 -4.20 15.62 -5.29
CA ALA A 296 -3.25 14.90 -4.47
C ALA A 296 -3.78 14.66 -3.06
N TRP A 297 -3.69 13.42 -2.60
CA TRP A 297 -4.03 13.04 -1.23
C TRP A 297 -2.84 12.35 -0.58
N PHE A 298 -2.27 13.02 0.42
CA PHE A 298 -1.22 12.49 1.28
C PHE A 298 -1.83 12.00 2.58
N VAL A 299 -1.63 10.72 2.89
CA VAL A 299 -2.11 10.10 4.12
C VAL A 299 -0.93 9.65 4.95
N GLN A 300 -0.66 10.34 6.05
CA GLN A 300 0.32 9.92 7.05
C GLN A 300 -0.26 8.81 7.92
N ARG A 301 0.32 7.62 7.84
CA ARG A 301 -0.07 6.46 8.66
C ARG A 301 0.77 6.32 9.91
N ASP A 302 2.07 6.61 9.82
CA ASP A 302 3.01 6.45 10.93
C ASP A 302 4.00 7.62 10.97
N VAL A 303 4.54 7.89 12.17
CA VAL A 303 5.72 8.76 12.35
C VAL A 303 6.70 8.04 13.26
N ALA A 304 7.94 7.90 12.80
CA ALA A 304 9.03 7.32 13.58
C ALA A 304 10.00 8.40 14.06
N GLU A 305 10.38 8.34 15.34
CA GLU A 305 11.48 9.14 15.87
C GLU A 305 12.83 8.73 15.24
N PRO A 306 13.78 9.65 15.04
CA PRO A 306 15.06 9.38 14.38
C PRO A 306 15.82 8.16 14.94
N ALA A 307 15.94 8.03 16.26
CA ALA A 307 16.64 6.90 16.89
C ALA A 307 15.94 5.55 16.66
N MET A 308 14.61 5.53 16.76
CA MET A 308 13.81 4.35 16.47
C MET A 308 13.91 3.96 14.99
N TYR A 309 13.86 4.95 14.09
CA TYR A 309 14.00 4.78 12.65
C TYR A 309 15.34 4.10 12.31
N VAL A 310 16.47 4.68 12.73
CA VAL A 310 17.81 4.15 12.48
C VAL A 310 17.95 2.73 13.03
N GLY A 311 17.48 2.50 14.27
CA GLY A 311 17.56 1.17 14.89
C GLY A 311 16.77 0.10 14.12
N THR A 312 15.62 0.45 13.56
CA THR A 312 14.79 -0.48 12.76
C THR A 312 15.49 -0.87 11.46
N TRP A 313 16.02 0.10 10.70
CA TRP A 313 16.68 -0.20 9.42
C TRP A 313 18.03 -0.90 9.55
N LEU A 314 18.76 -0.68 10.65
CA LEU A 314 19.96 -1.47 10.95
C LEU A 314 19.61 -2.93 11.25
N ARG A 315 18.55 -3.19 12.03
CA ARG A 315 18.08 -4.55 12.32
C ARG A 315 17.56 -5.25 11.06
N ASP A 316 16.83 -4.54 10.21
CA ASP A 316 16.36 -5.06 8.91
C ASP A 316 17.53 -5.52 8.02
N ALA A 317 18.66 -4.82 8.08
CA ALA A 317 19.89 -5.20 7.38
C ALA A 317 20.67 -6.34 8.06
N GLY A 318 20.19 -6.89 9.19
CA GLY A 318 20.90 -7.89 9.99
C GLY A 318 22.12 -7.34 10.73
N ILE A 319 22.26 -6.00 10.84
CA ILE A 319 23.38 -5.36 11.52
C ILE A 319 23.08 -5.28 13.02
N ASP A 320 23.90 -5.91 13.85
CA ASP A 320 23.80 -5.78 15.31
C ASP A 320 24.12 -4.33 15.72
N PRO A 321 23.17 -3.58 16.32
CA PRO A 321 23.41 -2.20 16.77
C PRO A 321 24.52 -2.08 17.83
N ARG A 322 24.88 -3.17 18.52
CA ARG A 322 25.97 -3.19 19.52
C ARG A 322 27.35 -3.43 18.91
N SER A 323 27.41 -3.84 17.65
CA SER A 323 28.68 -4.03 16.94
C SER A 323 29.35 -2.69 16.65
N ALA A 324 30.68 -2.69 16.44
CA ALA A 324 31.41 -1.48 16.07
C ALA A 324 30.89 -0.87 14.76
N GLU A 325 30.53 -1.71 13.79
CA GLU A 325 29.91 -1.29 12.53
C GLU A 325 28.53 -0.66 12.77
N GLY A 326 27.65 -1.35 13.51
CA GLY A 326 26.31 -0.87 13.83
C GLY A 326 26.33 0.46 14.57
N SER A 327 27.22 0.61 15.56
CA SER A 327 27.41 1.87 16.28
C SER A 327 27.88 2.99 15.35
N ALA A 328 28.86 2.74 14.48
CA ALA A 328 29.38 3.76 13.56
C ALA A 328 28.33 4.20 12.52
N LYS A 329 27.58 3.24 11.96
CA LYS A 329 26.48 3.53 11.02
C LYS A 329 25.36 4.31 11.71
N ALA A 330 24.96 3.90 12.91
CA ALA A 330 23.92 4.59 13.68
C ALA A 330 24.32 6.05 13.98
N SER A 331 25.53 6.27 14.50
CA SER A 331 26.03 7.62 14.78
C SER A 331 26.05 8.49 13.53
N ALA A 332 26.60 8.01 12.41
CA ALA A 332 26.66 8.79 11.18
C ALA A 332 25.26 9.18 10.64
N TRP A 333 24.26 8.31 10.81
CA TRP A 333 22.89 8.58 10.38
C TRP A 333 22.20 9.60 11.31
N LEU A 334 22.36 9.44 12.62
CA LEU A 334 21.83 10.38 13.61
C LEU A 334 22.47 11.77 13.50
N ASP A 335 23.79 11.83 13.31
CA ASP A 335 24.51 13.08 13.06
C ASP A 335 23.97 13.78 11.80
N TRP A 336 23.63 13.01 10.76
CA TRP A 336 22.99 13.56 9.56
C TRP A 336 21.58 14.08 9.84
N PHE A 337 20.76 13.37 10.63
CA PHE A 337 19.44 13.85 11.04
C PHE A 337 19.52 15.14 11.85
N ASP A 338 20.44 15.21 12.82
CA ASP A 338 20.68 16.41 13.62
C ASP A 338 21.12 17.60 12.74
N ALA A 339 22.04 17.36 11.79
CA ALA A 339 22.51 18.39 10.86
C ALA A 339 21.45 18.90 9.86
N ASN A 340 20.34 18.16 9.69
CA ASN A 340 19.23 18.51 8.80
C ASN A 340 17.93 18.81 9.57
N ASP A 341 18.04 19.10 10.88
CA ASP A 341 16.93 19.44 11.77
C ASP A 341 15.78 18.42 11.77
N VAL A 342 16.07 17.15 11.51
CA VAL A 342 15.06 16.08 11.43
C VAL A 342 14.60 15.68 12.82
N VAL A 343 13.30 15.80 13.07
CA VAL A 343 12.65 15.44 14.34
C VAL A 343 11.76 14.19 14.22
N GLY A 344 11.50 13.74 13.01
CA GLY A 344 10.73 12.52 12.74
C GLY A 344 10.73 12.15 11.27
N VAL A 345 10.28 10.95 10.97
CA VAL A 345 10.06 10.47 9.60
C VAL A 345 8.62 9.97 9.49
N GLY A 346 7.82 10.66 8.68
CA GLY A 346 6.47 10.25 8.33
C GLY A 346 6.49 9.15 7.28
N PHE A 347 5.52 8.24 7.36
CA PHE A 347 5.27 7.21 6.35
C PHE A 347 3.80 7.19 5.99
N GLY A 348 3.52 6.96 4.72
CA GLY A 348 2.16 7.08 4.26
C GLY A 348 1.89 6.58 2.85
N PHE A 349 0.65 6.85 2.45
CA PHE A 349 0.15 6.62 1.10
C PHE A 349 0.01 7.95 0.40
N VAL A 350 0.28 7.96 -0.89
CA VAL A 350 0.01 9.11 -1.76
C VAL A 350 -0.85 8.64 -2.91
N THR A 351 -1.98 9.31 -3.11
CA THR A 351 -2.83 9.13 -4.28
C THR A 351 -2.83 10.43 -5.08
N LEU A 352 -2.56 10.33 -6.38
CA LEU A 352 -2.50 11.44 -7.31
C LEU A 352 -3.41 11.16 -8.49
N ARG A 353 -4.14 12.17 -8.99
CA ARG A 353 -4.86 12.10 -10.26
C ARG A 353 -4.44 13.26 -11.15
N ALA A 354 -4.07 12.96 -12.39
CA ALA A 354 -3.81 13.99 -13.38
C ALA A 354 -5.13 14.65 -13.81
N THR A 355 -5.18 15.97 -13.70
CA THR A 355 -6.34 16.81 -14.04
C THR A 355 -5.92 17.99 -14.92
N GLY A 356 -6.87 18.67 -15.53
CA GLY A 356 -6.65 19.92 -16.28
C GLY A 356 -6.94 21.19 -15.46
N ALA A 357 -7.13 21.05 -14.16
CA ALA A 357 -7.48 22.13 -13.23
C ALA A 357 -6.31 22.48 -12.30
N ASP A 358 -6.48 23.53 -11.49
CA ASP A 358 -5.54 23.89 -10.42
C ASP A 358 -5.33 22.71 -9.46
N THR A 359 -4.14 22.67 -8.86
CA THR A 359 -3.77 21.58 -7.95
C THR A 359 -4.61 21.63 -6.67
N GLU A 360 -5.24 20.51 -6.33
CA GLU A 360 -5.95 20.30 -5.08
C GLU A 360 -5.15 19.35 -4.19
N VAL A 361 -4.91 19.70 -2.93
CA VAL A 361 -4.09 18.90 -2.00
C VAL A 361 -4.81 18.70 -0.68
N ALA A 362 -4.94 17.44 -0.26
CA ALA A 362 -5.32 17.08 1.10
C ALA A 362 -4.15 16.35 1.78
N CYS A 363 -3.82 16.77 2.99
CA CYS A 363 -2.78 16.16 3.83
C CYS A 363 -3.41 15.72 5.15
N GLU A 364 -3.43 14.41 5.38
CA GLU A 364 -4.22 13.79 6.44
C GLU A 364 -3.36 12.96 7.38
N ASP A 365 -3.60 13.10 8.68
CA ASP A 365 -2.88 12.36 9.72
C ASP A 365 -3.73 11.20 10.28
N LEU A 366 -3.64 10.04 9.61
CA LEU A 366 -4.41 8.82 9.89
C LEU A 366 -3.57 7.79 10.66
N ARG A 367 -3.13 8.17 11.87
CA ARG A 367 -2.32 7.32 12.76
C ARG A 367 -3.14 6.36 13.64
N HIS A 368 -4.46 6.48 13.65
CA HIS A 368 -5.31 5.51 14.34
C HIS A 368 -5.47 4.24 13.51
N ALA A 369 -5.77 3.13 14.18
CA ALA A 369 -5.97 1.85 13.52
C ALA A 369 -7.28 1.83 12.72
N PHE A 370 -7.23 1.26 11.52
CA PHE A 370 -8.40 0.95 10.70
C PHE A 370 -8.18 -0.36 9.94
N ASP A 371 -9.27 -1.12 9.77
CA ASP A 371 -9.24 -2.44 9.16
C ASP A 371 -9.68 -2.45 7.70
N ASP A 372 -10.30 -1.38 7.19
CA ASP A 372 -10.75 -1.33 5.80
C ASP A 372 -9.59 -1.03 4.82
N PRO A 373 -9.61 -1.60 3.61
CA PRO A 373 -8.66 -1.22 2.57
C PRO A 373 -8.85 0.25 2.18
N LEU A 374 -7.76 1.01 2.06
CA LEU A 374 -7.79 2.43 1.71
C LEU A 374 -8.10 2.67 0.22
N GLY A 375 -7.93 1.67 -0.65
CA GLY A 375 -8.11 1.78 -2.10
C GLY A 375 -9.50 2.28 -2.54
N PRO A 376 -10.61 1.67 -2.07
CA PRO A 376 -11.95 2.17 -2.34
C PRO A 376 -12.15 3.62 -1.89
N GLU A 377 -11.66 3.99 -0.70
CA GLU A 377 -11.77 5.36 -0.19
C GLU A 377 -10.93 6.34 -1.02
N ALA A 378 -9.73 5.97 -1.46
CA ALA A 378 -8.91 6.82 -2.34
C ALA A 378 -9.62 7.13 -3.67
N GLY A 379 -10.27 6.14 -4.26
CA GLY A 379 -11.10 6.34 -5.45
C GLY A 379 -12.32 7.23 -5.17
N ALA A 380 -12.99 7.03 -4.05
CA ALA A 380 -14.16 7.82 -3.66
C ALA A 380 -13.78 9.27 -3.32
N TRP A 381 -12.65 9.50 -2.66
CA TRP A 381 -12.09 10.84 -2.39
C TRP A 381 -11.84 11.59 -3.70
N LEU A 382 -11.19 10.93 -4.67
CA LEU A 382 -10.98 11.49 -6.00
C LEU A 382 -12.32 11.87 -6.66
N ASP A 383 -13.35 11.03 -6.60
CA ASP A 383 -14.66 11.35 -7.17
C ASP A 383 -15.31 12.57 -6.49
N ARG A 384 -15.21 12.67 -5.16
CA ARG A 384 -15.75 13.78 -4.37
C ARG A 384 -15.03 15.10 -4.67
N VAL A 385 -13.71 15.09 -4.79
CA VAL A 385 -12.93 16.27 -5.23
C VAL A 385 -13.33 16.72 -6.64
N ALA A 386 -13.50 15.78 -7.57
CA ALA A 386 -13.94 16.11 -8.93
C ALA A 386 -15.36 16.69 -8.93
N TRP A 387 -16.25 16.12 -8.12
CA TRP A 387 -17.63 16.59 -8.00
C TRP A 387 -17.71 17.99 -7.40
N LEU A 388 -16.97 18.25 -6.32
CA LEU A 388 -16.89 19.55 -5.68
C LEU A 388 -16.39 20.62 -6.65
N ARG A 389 -15.33 20.31 -7.41
CA ARG A 389 -14.82 21.20 -8.46
C ARG A 389 -15.85 21.48 -9.55
N ALA A 390 -16.65 20.49 -9.96
CA ALA A 390 -17.69 20.67 -10.97
C ALA A 390 -18.92 21.46 -10.45
N ASN A 391 -19.02 21.63 -9.13
CA ASN A 391 -20.14 22.24 -8.41
C ASN A 391 -19.68 23.32 -7.41
N ASP A 392 -18.62 24.05 -7.73
CA ASP A 392 -18.01 25.08 -6.88
C ASP A 392 -18.90 26.31 -6.68
N ASP A 393 -19.87 26.56 -7.58
CA ASP A 393 -20.89 27.59 -7.45
C ASP A 393 -21.77 27.33 -6.19
N PRO A 394 -21.79 28.25 -5.21
CA PRO A 394 -22.64 28.16 -4.03
C PRO A 394 -24.12 27.89 -4.35
N ALA A 395 -24.64 28.46 -5.45
CA ALA A 395 -26.02 28.24 -5.85
C ALA A 395 -26.31 26.78 -6.23
N ARG A 396 -25.33 26.08 -6.83
CA ARG A 396 -25.43 24.65 -7.14
C ARG A 396 -25.40 23.79 -5.89
N LEU A 397 -24.49 24.10 -4.96
CA LEU A 397 -24.44 23.40 -3.68
C LEU A 397 -25.78 23.54 -2.92
N LEU A 398 -26.33 24.76 -2.87
CA LEU A 398 -27.62 25.01 -2.22
C LEU A 398 -28.80 24.31 -2.92
N ALA A 399 -28.74 24.11 -4.24
CA ALA A 399 -29.75 23.39 -5.00
C ALA A 399 -29.63 21.86 -4.90
N THR A 400 -28.52 21.34 -4.35
CA THR A 400 -28.26 19.90 -4.26
C THR A 400 -28.94 19.29 -3.04
N ALA A 401 -29.57 18.13 -3.23
CA ALA A 401 -30.05 17.30 -2.13
C ALA A 401 -28.95 16.32 -1.72
N PHE A 402 -28.49 16.44 -0.48
CA PHE A 402 -27.44 15.59 0.08
C PHE A 402 -28.02 14.48 0.96
N THR A 403 -27.28 13.39 1.06
CA THR A 403 -27.56 12.23 1.90
C THR A 403 -26.42 12.02 2.88
N THR A 404 -26.74 11.91 4.16
CA THR A 404 -25.80 11.44 5.19
C THR A 404 -25.67 9.90 5.06
N PRO A 405 -24.48 9.35 4.76
CA PRO A 405 -24.30 7.91 4.62
C PRO A 405 -24.65 7.15 5.90
N SER A 406 -25.11 5.90 5.76
CA SER A 406 -25.45 5.06 6.92
C SER A 406 -24.24 4.68 7.77
N THR A 407 -23.02 4.86 7.26
CA THR A 407 -21.76 4.64 7.97
C THR A 407 -21.35 5.84 8.83
N VAL A 408 -22.05 6.99 8.72
CA VAL A 408 -21.82 8.14 9.58
C VAL A 408 -22.64 8.00 10.86
N VAL A 409 -21.95 7.95 12.00
CA VAL A 409 -22.55 7.86 13.33
C VAL A 409 -22.20 9.08 14.18
N LEU A 410 -23.11 9.45 15.08
CA LEU A 410 -22.94 10.59 15.99
C LEU A 410 -22.65 10.09 17.40
N GLU A 411 -21.47 10.42 17.92
CA GLU A 411 -21.12 10.27 19.33
C GLU A 411 -21.50 11.53 20.10
N ARG A 412 -22.08 11.35 21.29
CA ARG A 412 -22.37 12.41 22.25
C ARG A 412 -21.82 12.05 23.61
N VAL A 413 -20.97 12.91 24.15
CA VAL A 413 -20.46 12.79 25.52
C VAL A 413 -21.08 13.89 26.35
N ALA A 414 -21.64 13.54 27.50
CA ALA A 414 -22.21 14.49 28.44
C ALA A 414 -21.63 14.26 29.84
N GLU A 415 -21.51 15.35 30.60
CA GLU A 415 -21.08 15.34 31.99
C GLU A 415 -22.23 15.75 32.93
N PRO A 416 -22.28 15.21 34.16
CA PRO A 416 -23.29 15.63 35.13
C PRO A 416 -22.97 17.01 35.71
N GLY A 417 -23.96 17.91 35.70
CA GLY A 417 -23.90 19.25 36.27
C GLY A 417 -25.08 19.55 37.21
N ALA A 418 -25.10 20.76 37.77
CA ALA A 418 -26.10 21.20 38.76
C ALA A 418 -27.55 21.20 38.20
N GLU A 419 -27.70 21.40 36.89
CA GLU A 419 -28.98 21.44 36.17
C GLU A 419 -29.27 20.16 35.38
N GLY A 420 -28.51 19.08 35.62
CA GLY A 420 -28.59 17.83 34.87
C GLY A 420 -27.39 17.58 33.98
N TRP A 421 -27.53 16.70 32.99
CA TRP A 421 -26.45 16.37 32.06
C TRP A 421 -26.22 17.51 31.07
N SER A 422 -24.99 18.00 30.96
CA SER A 422 -24.55 18.96 29.94
C SER A 422 -23.66 18.26 28.92
N GLU A 423 -23.97 18.44 27.65
CA GLU A 423 -23.18 17.85 26.57
C GLU A 423 -21.82 18.55 26.45
N LEU A 424 -20.75 17.76 26.46
CA LEU A 424 -19.36 18.21 26.39
C LEU A 424 -18.84 18.14 24.94
N VAL A 425 -19.17 17.05 24.23
CA VAL A 425 -18.64 16.76 22.89
C VAL A 425 -19.73 16.17 22.01
N ARG A 426 -19.79 16.65 20.76
CA ARG A 426 -20.41 15.95 19.64
C ARG A 426 -19.33 15.61 18.62
N ARG A 427 -19.33 14.36 18.17
CA ARG A 427 -18.34 13.90 17.18
C ARG A 427 -19.01 13.03 16.13
N LEU A 428 -18.77 13.34 14.87
CA LEU A 428 -19.12 12.49 13.75
C LEU A 428 -18.01 11.46 13.57
N HIS A 429 -18.40 10.22 13.33
CA HIS A 429 -17.50 9.13 13.00
C HIS A 429 -17.98 8.45 11.73
N ARG A 430 -17.07 8.14 10.82
CA ARG A 430 -17.31 7.12 9.80
C ARG A 430 -16.94 5.75 10.35
N THR A 431 -17.82 4.77 10.17
CA THR A 431 -17.56 3.37 10.53
C THR A 431 -16.92 2.58 9.40
N ASP A 432 -16.64 3.24 8.27
CA ASP A 432 -16.04 2.69 7.07
C ASP A 432 -14.77 3.45 6.65
N GLY A 433 -13.97 2.82 5.81
CA GLY A 433 -12.72 3.39 5.30
C GLY A 433 -11.73 3.67 6.43
N PRO A 434 -11.00 4.80 6.40
CA PRO A 434 -10.04 5.13 7.44
C PRO A 434 -10.72 5.60 8.74
N GLY A 435 -12.05 5.59 8.84
CA GLY A 435 -12.75 5.92 10.08
C GLY A 435 -12.59 7.39 10.50
N TRP A 436 -12.87 8.31 9.58
CA TRP A 436 -12.78 9.76 9.81
C TRP A 436 -13.57 10.20 11.05
N GLN A 437 -12.98 11.12 11.81
CA GLN A 437 -13.58 11.69 13.00
C GLN A 437 -13.51 13.21 12.97
N GLN A 438 -14.63 13.86 13.26
CA GLN A 438 -14.71 15.32 13.28
C GLN A 438 -15.62 15.78 14.43
N GLU A 439 -15.11 16.69 15.26
CA GLU A 439 -15.95 17.37 16.24
C GLU A 439 -16.89 18.34 15.54
N THR A 440 -18.12 18.40 16.03
CA THR A 440 -19.21 19.13 15.38
C THR A 440 -20.05 19.88 16.42
N ASP A 441 -20.93 20.76 15.96
CA ASP A 441 -21.91 21.44 16.80
C ASP A 441 -23.35 20.93 16.59
N GLU A 442 -24.28 21.51 17.33
CA GLU A 442 -25.70 21.17 17.24
C GLU A 442 -26.30 21.48 15.86
N LEU A 443 -25.92 22.61 15.25
CA LEU A 443 -26.49 23.08 14.00
C LEU A 443 -26.13 22.14 12.85
N VAL A 444 -24.86 21.71 12.77
CA VAL A 444 -24.38 20.74 11.77
C VAL A 444 -25.03 19.38 11.99
N THR A 445 -25.17 18.91 13.23
CA THR A 445 -25.88 17.63 13.48
C THR A 445 -27.36 17.69 13.09
N ALA A 446 -28.02 18.83 13.29
CA ALA A 446 -29.40 19.03 12.86
C ALA A 446 -29.52 19.08 11.33
N LEU A 447 -28.56 19.71 10.64
CA LEU A 447 -28.45 19.69 9.18
C LEU A 447 -28.34 18.27 8.64
N LEU A 448 -27.38 17.48 9.15
CA LEU A 448 -27.16 16.11 8.74
C LEU A 448 -28.39 15.21 8.95
N ALA A 449 -29.19 15.46 10.00
CA ALA A 449 -30.43 14.74 10.23
C ALA A 449 -31.51 15.01 9.16
N GLY A 450 -31.45 16.17 8.50
CA GLY A 450 -32.30 16.59 7.38
C GLY A 450 -31.77 16.17 6.01
N CYS A 451 -30.46 15.94 5.87
CA CYS A 451 -29.81 15.46 4.65
C CYS A 451 -30.13 13.98 4.37
N ARG A 452 -31.30 13.72 3.76
CA ARG A 452 -31.80 12.39 3.38
C ARG A 452 -31.98 12.21 1.87
N GLY A 453 -31.36 13.07 1.08
CA GLY A 453 -31.46 13.08 -0.39
C GLY A 453 -32.79 13.58 -0.96
N GLN A 454 -33.65 14.20 -0.13
CA GLN A 454 -35.01 14.60 -0.51
C GLN A 454 -35.20 16.11 -0.66
N VAL A 455 -34.48 16.89 0.14
CA VAL A 455 -34.65 18.35 0.25
C VAL A 455 -33.32 19.02 -0.12
N PRO A 456 -33.35 20.06 -0.98
CA PRO A 456 -32.16 20.85 -1.29
C PRO A 456 -31.53 21.46 -0.04
N LEU A 457 -30.20 21.57 -0.03
CA LEU A 457 -29.43 22.13 1.08
C LEU A 457 -29.93 23.53 1.48
N GLY A 458 -30.24 24.40 0.52
CA GLY A 458 -30.71 25.76 0.79
C GLY A 458 -32.01 25.81 1.58
N ASP A 459 -32.95 24.90 1.29
CA ASP A 459 -34.22 24.81 2.00
C ASP A 459 -34.02 24.28 3.43
N LEU A 460 -33.13 23.31 3.63
CA LEU A 460 -32.76 22.81 4.95
C LEU A 460 -32.11 23.91 5.81
N LEU A 461 -31.19 24.68 5.23
CA LEU A 461 -30.52 25.79 5.92
C LEU A 461 -31.50 26.92 6.26
N ALA A 462 -32.47 27.22 5.39
CA ALA A 462 -33.53 28.19 5.68
C ALA A 462 -34.42 27.74 6.84
N LEU A 463 -34.77 26.45 6.90
CA LEU A 463 -35.54 25.87 8.00
C LEU A 463 -34.76 25.93 9.33
N LEU A 464 -33.48 25.58 9.31
CA LEU A 464 -32.61 25.67 10.50
C LEU A 464 -32.44 27.12 10.96
N ALA A 465 -32.22 28.05 10.03
CA ALA A 465 -32.12 29.48 10.36
C ALA A 465 -33.40 29.98 11.07
N ALA A 466 -34.58 29.61 10.54
CA ALA A 466 -35.86 29.94 11.16
C ALA A 466 -36.04 29.31 12.55
N ALA A 467 -35.63 28.05 12.73
CA ALA A 467 -35.76 27.33 14.01
C ALA A 467 -34.88 27.94 15.12
N HIS A 468 -33.71 28.48 14.76
CA HIS A 468 -32.75 29.07 15.70
C HIS A 468 -32.82 30.61 15.77
N GLY A 469 -33.74 31.26 15.03
CA GLY A 469 -33.88 32.72 15.00
C GLY A 469 -32.67 33.44 14.39
N LEU A 470 -31.96 32.80 13.46
CA LEU A 470 -30.76 33.31 12.82
C LEU A 470 -31.05 33.83 11.40
N PRO A 471 -30.28 34.81 10.88
CA PRO A 471 -30.36 35.21 9.48
C PRO A 471 -29.94 34.06 8.54
N THR A 472 -30.74 33.78 7.51
CA THR A 472 -30.48 32.67 6.57
C THR A 472 -29.13 32.80 5.86
N ASP A 473 -28.81 34.00 5.36
CA ASP A 473 -27.54 34.24 4.67
C ASP A 473 -26.33 33.96 5.55
N ALA A 474 -26.43 34.26 6.86
CA ALA A 474 -25.35 34.00 7.81
C ALA A 474 -25.16 32.49 8.05
N VAL A 475 -26.27 31.74 8.16
CA VAL A 475 -26.24 30.28 8.28
C VAL A 475 -25.67 29.64 7.02
N VAL A 476 -26.06 30.12 5.83
CA VAL A 476 -25.52 29.65 4.55
C VAL A 476 -24.01 29.88 4.45
N GLN A 477 -23.54 31.10 4.76
CA GLN A 477 -22.12 31.43 4.71
C GLN A 477 -21.29 30.56 5.67
N ALA A 478 -21.82 30.25 6.85
CA ALA A 478 -21.15 29.39 7.82
C ALA A 478 -21.20 27.90 7.43
N ALA A 479 -22.30 27.44 6.83
CA ALA A 479 -22.52 26.03 6.53
C ALA A 479 -21.81 25.55 5.25
N LEU A 480 -21.64 26.38 4.23
CA LEU A 480 -21.06 25.94 2.96
C LEU A 480 -19.64 25.36 3.09
N PRO A 481 -18.69 25.98 3.81
CA PRO A 481 -17.38 25.38 4.03
C PRO A 481 -17.45 24.03 4.75
N VAL A 482 -18.36 23.90 5.73
CA VAL A 482 -18.57 22.64 6.47
C VAL A 482 -19.16 21.58 5.55
N VAL A 483 -20.09 21.93 4.66
CA VAL A 483 -20.66 20.99 3.68
C VAL A 483 -19.58 20.51 2.72
N VAL A 484 -18.72 21.40 2.21
CA VAL A 484 -17.60 21.04 1.34
C VAL A 484 -16.68 20.05 2.06
N ASP A 485 -16.32 20.34 3.31
CA ASP A 485 -15.47 19.48 4.14
C ASP A 485 -16.10 18.09 4.41
N LEU A 486 -17.38 18.06 4.77
CA LEU A 486 -18.13 16.81 4.97
C LEU A 486 -18.24 16.00 3.67
N VAL A 487 -18.38 16.66 2.52
CA VAL A 487 -18.36 15.99 1.21
C VAL A 487 -16.97 15.45 0.90
N THR A 488 -15.91 16.21 1.11
CA THR A 488 -14.53 15.75 0.91
C THR A 488 -14.26 14.47 1.70
N HIS A 489 -14.68 14.41 2.97
CA HIS A 489 -14.51 13.26 3.86
C HIS A 489 -15.58 12.17 3.73
N GLY A 490 -16.51 12.30 2.77
CA GLY A 490 -17.58 11.32 2.56
C GLY A 490 -18.54 11.18 3.73
N MET A 491 -18.64 12.18 4.60
CA MET A 491 -19.63 12.26 5.68
C MET A 491 -20.98 12.83 5.19
N LEU A 492 -20.99 13.39 3.99
CA LEU A 492 -22.17 13.88 3.31
C LEU A 492 -21.99 13.64 1.80
N LEU A 493 -22.97 13.04 1.14
CA LEU A 493 -22.84 12.68 -0.28
C LEU A 493 -23.96 13.32 -1.12
N PRO A 494 -23.65 13.90 -2.29
CA PRO A 494 -24.68 14.30 -3.26
C PRO A 494 -25.33 13.05 -3.87
N GLY A 495 -26.56 13.17 -4.35
CA GLY A 495 -27.37 12.01 -4.78
C GLY A 495 -26.76 11.16 -5.92
N ASP A 496 -25.82 11.69 -6.69
CA ASP A 496 -25.08 10.99 -7.74
C ASP A 496 -23.84 10.23 -7.24
N LEU A 497 -23.39 10.50 -6.01
CA LEU A 497 -22.31 9.79 -5.32
C LEU A 497 -22.79 8.98 -4.09
N ALA A 498 -24.06 9.13 -3.70
CA ALA A 498 -24.67 8.56 -2.49
C ALA A 498 -25.04 7.07 -2.57
#